data_AF-U9UK15-F1
#
_entry.id   AF-U9UK15-F1
#
_cell.length_a   1.000
_cell.length_b   1.000
_cell.length_c   1.000
_cell.angle_alpha   90.00
_cell.angle_beta   90.00
_cell.angle_gamma   90.00
#
_symmetry.space_group_name_H-M   'P 1'
#
loop_
_entity.id
_entity.type
_entity.pdbx_description
1 polymer ?
#
loop_
_entity_poly.entity_id
_entity_poly.type
_entity_poly.pdbx_seq_one_letter_code
_entity_poly.pdbx_strand_id
1 'polypeptide(L)'
;LMIRFGSEYINIKPKVPSESIRILGVWFNVNDDKNFVLSQAKSEVKKLINNIKHKRISDKQLQYVFNALIIPTIEYCAQVTILNDRECESIMSPFRRAFRKKLRFSWRMPTAIINHNLIYNIKDIADNQLQAKSTNFLIQLNDTGLLGKLRRSDLNNYNINFGSKII
;
A
#
# COMPACT_ATOMS: atom_id res chain seq x y z
N LEU A 1 26.57 -13.83 9.82
CA LEU A 1 25.73 -14.88 10.46
C LEU A 1 25.52 -15.97 9.42
N MET A 2 25.93 -17.22 9.66
CA MET A 2 25.73 -18.30 8.67
C MET A 2 24.47 -19.08 9.04
N ILE A 3 23.48 -19.10 8.14
CA ILE A 3 22.27 -19.90 8.30
C ILE A 3 22.32 -21.06 7.31
N ARG A 4 21.99 -22.25 7.79
CA ARG A 4 21.87 -23.44 6.95
C ARG A 4 20.52 -23.45 6.26
N PHE A 5 20.52 -23.50 4.93
CA PHE A 5 19.33 -23.61 4.09
C PHE A 5 19.42 -24.90 3.29
N GLY A 6 18.73 -25.95 3.75
CA GLY A 6 18.88 -27.30 3.21
C GLY A 6 20.29 -27.86 3.41
N SER A 7 20.98 -28.15 2.30
CA SER A 7 22.37 -28.62 2.28
C SER A 7 23.42 -27.50 2.20
N GLU A 8 23.01 -26.25 1.97
CA GLU A 8 23.92 -25.11 1.79
C GLU A 8 23.98 -24.21 3.02
N TYR A 9 25.12 -23.55 3.20
CA TYR A 9 25.30 -22.52 4.23
C TYR A 9 25.35 -21.15 3.57
N ILE A 10 24.37 -20.30 3.88
CA ILE A 10 24.29 -18.94 3.36
C ILE A 10 24.90 -18.00 4.38
N ASN A 11 25.92 -17.23 3.96
CA ASN A 11 26.50 -16.19 4.78
C ASN A 11 25.65 -14.91 4.70
N ILE A 12 24.86 -14.66 5.74
CA ILE A 12 24.03 -13.47 5.87
C ILE A 12 24.88 -12.35 6.48
N LYS A 13 25.04 -11.28 5.70
CA LYS A 13 25.56 -10.01 6.18
C LYS A 13 24.38 -9.11 6.57
N PRO A 14 24.32 -8.60 7.82
CA PRO A 14 23.28 -7.64 8.19
C PRO A 14 23.42 -6.40 7.31
N LYS A 15 22.28 -5.94 6.77
CA LYS A 15 22.21 -4.68 6.03
C LYS A 15 22.35 -3.52 7.02
N VAL A 16 23.00 -2.44 6.57
CA VAL A 16 23.11 -1.21 7.38
C VAL A 16 21.71 -0.63 7.62
N PRO A 17 21.45 0.04 8.76
CA PRO A 17 20.11 0.56 9.08
C PRO A 17 19.55 1.59 8.09
N SER A 18 20.41 2.23 7.29
CA SER A 18 20.01 3.15 6.23
C SER A 18 19.59 2.45 4.93
N GLU A 19 19.88 1.16 4.79
CA GLU A 19 19.51 0.36 3.64
C GLU A 19 18.21 -0.41 3.90
N SER A 20 17.38 -0.49 2.87
CA SER A 20 16.17 -1.31 2.90
C SER A 20 16.43 -2.68 2.27
N ILE A 21 15.71 -3.67 2.78
CA ILE A 21 15.68 -5.02 2.22
C ILE A 21 14.32 -5.27 1.58
N ARG A 22 14.32 -5.89 0.40
CA ARG A 22 13.09 -6.31 -0.26
C ARG A 22 12.78 -7.75 0.09
N ILE A 23 11.69 -7.99 0.81
CA ILE A 23 11.22 -9.33 1.15
C ILE A 23 9.88 -9.54 0.46
N LEU A 24 9.82 -10.54 -0.42
CA LEU A 24 8.65 -10.89 -1.25
C LEU A 24 8.11 -9.73 -2.11
N GLY A 25 8.89 -8.66 -2.27
CA GLY A 25 8.48 -7.47 -3.02
C GLY A 25 8.15 -6.24 -2.16
N VAL A 26 7.92 -6.43 -0.84
CA VAL A 26 7.76 -5.34 0.14
C VAL A 26 9.13 -4.88 0.62
N TRP A 27 9.28 -3.57 0.82
CA TRP A 27 10.50 -2.99 1.33
C TRP A 27 10.41 -2.82 2.85
N PHE A 28 11.40 -3.36 3.54
CA PHE A 28 11.57 -3.23 4.97
C PHE A 28 12.80 -2.38 5.24
N ASN A 29 12.65 -1.41 6.12
CA ASN A 29 13.76 -0.66 6.67
C ASN A 29 13.85 -1.00 8.16
N VAL A 30 15.07 -1.19 8.67
CA VAL A 30 15.34 -1.47 10.09
C VAL A 30 14.79 -0.34 10.98
N ASN A 31 14.80 0.90 10.49
CA ASN A 31 14.33 2.08 11.22
C ASN A 31 12.84 2.41 10.99
N ASP A 32 12.10 1.56 10.27
CA ASP A 32 10.70 1.82 9.86
C ASP A 32 10.49 3.22 9.25
N ASP A 33 11.44 3.68 8.44
CA ASP A 33 11.34 5.00 7.81
C ASP A 33 10.23 5.01 6.75
N LYS A 34 9.09 5.59 7.12
CA LYS A 34 7.93 5.78 6.25
C LYS A 34 8.26 6.57 4.99
N ASN A 35 9.19 7.52 5.06
CA ASN A 35 9.54 8.36 3.91
C ASN A 35 10.20 7.53 2.82
N PHE A 36 11.00 6.54 3.21
CA PHE A 36 11.61 5.61 2.27
C PHE A 36 10.54 4.82 1.51
N VAL A 37 9.59 4.19 2.22
CA VAL A 37 8.49 3.43 1.62
C VAL A 37 7.65 4.32 0.69
N LEU A 38 7.35 5.54 1.12
CA LEU A 38 6.63 6.53 0.33
C LEU A 38 7.38 6.91 -0.95
N SER A 39 8.69 7.18 -0.85
CA SER A 39 9.53 7.53 -1.99
C SER A 39 9.59 6.39 -3.01
N GLN A 40 9.63 5.14 -2.53
CA GLN A 40 9.65 3.96 -3.38
C GLN A 40 8.32 3.76 -4.08
N ALA A 41 7.19 3.89 -3.38
CA ALA A 41 5.86 3.83 -3.97
C ALA A 41 5.70 4.88 -5.08
N LYS A 42 6.15 6.12 -4.85
CA LYS A 42 6.19 7.17 -5.86
C LYS A 42 7.05 6.81 -7.06
N SER A 43 8.22 6.19 -6.83
CA SER A 43 9.12 5.74 -7.88
C SER A 43 8.48 4.67 -8.76
N GLU A 44 7.85 3.65 -8.17
CA GLU A 44 7.15 2.60 -8.91
C GLU A 44 6.00 3.16 -9.75
N VAL A 45 5.17 4.04 -9.18
CA VAL A 45 4.11 4.73 -9.93
C VAL A 45 4.70 5.53 -11.10
N LYS A 46 5.80 6.26 -10.88
CA LYS A 46 6.47 7.04 -11.93
C LYS A 46 7.02 6.15 -13.05
N LYS A 47 7.61 4.99 -12.71
CA LYS A 47 8.07 3.99 -13.70
C LYS A 47 6.91 3.50 -14.56
N LEU A 48 5.79 3.14 -13.95
CA LEU A 48 4.60 2.66 -14.66
C LEU A 48 4.01 3.74 -15.59
N ILE A 49 3.91 4.98 -15.12
CA ILE A 49 3.49 6.12 -15.95
C ILE A 49 4.43 6.31 -17.15
N ASN A 50 5.74 6.25 -16.93
CA ASN A 50 6.73 6.40 -18.00
C ASN A 50 6.62 5.28 -19.05
N ASN A 51 6.40 4.04 -18.63
CA ASN A 51 6.21 2.91 -19.53
C ASN A 51 4.98 3.07 -20.44
N ILE A 52 3.91 3.70 -19.93
CA ILE A 52 2.66 3.92 -20.66
C ILE A 52 2.69 5.19 -21.51
N LYS A 53 3.53 6.16 -21.16
CA LYS A 53 3.55 7.52 -21.73
C LYS A 53 3.51 7.54 -23.27
N HIS A 54 4.35 6.74 -23.90
CA HIS A 54 4.52 6.72 -25.37
C HIS A 54 3.76 5.60 -26.09
N LYS A 55 3.14 4.66 -25.36
CA LYS A 55 2.41 3.54 -25.95
C LYS A 55 1.03 3.95 -26.45
N ARG A 56 0.55 3.41 -27.56
CA ARG A 56 -0.87 3.56 -27.97
C ARG A 56 -1.70 2.59 -27.12
N ILE A 57 -2.50 3.13 -26.19
CA ILE A 57 -3.28 2.35 -25.21
C ILE A 57 -4.71 2.91 -25.18
N SER A 58 -5.72 2.04 -25.18
CA SER A 58 -7.13 2.44 -25.03
C SER A 58 -7.44 2.82 -23.57
N ASP A 59 -8.56 3.49 -23.37
CA ASP A 59 -9.07 3.85 -22.04
C ASP A 59 -9.29 2.61 -21.14
N LYS A 60 -9.84 1.53 -21.70
CA LYS A 60 -10.04 0.26 -20.96
C LYS A 60 -8.73 -0.44 -20.60
N GLN A 61 -7.76 -0.46 -21.50
CA GLN A 61 -6.43 -1.02 -21.22
C GLN A 61 -5.72 -0.18 -20.15
N LEU A 62 -5.89 1.14 -20.22
CA LEU A 62 -5.35 2.07 -19.25
C LEU A 62 -5.97 1.83 -17.87
N GLN A 63 -7.30 1.75 -17.77
CA GLN A 63 -8.05 1.35 -16.58
C GLN A 63 -7.54 0.02 -15.99
N TYR A 64 -7.39 -1.01 -16.84
CA TYR A 64 -6.89 -2.31 -16.42
C TYR A 64 -5.50 -2.23 -15.79
N VAL A 65 -4.55 -1.56 -16.45
CA VAL A 65 -3.20 -1.38 -15.93
C VAL A 65 -3.23 -0.71 -14.54
N PHE A 66 -4.13 0.24 -14.34
CA PHE A 66 -4.25 0.91 -13.04
C PHE A 66 -4.81 0.00 -11.95
N ASN A 67 -5.91 -0.69 -12.21
CA ASN A 67 -6.55 -1.55 -11.22
C ASN A 67 -5.77 -2.84 -10.95
N ALA A 68 -5.09 -3.40 -11.97
CA ALA A 68 -4.41 -4.69 -11.84
C ALA A 68 -2.93 -4.57 -11.44
N LEU A 69 -2.26 -3.44 -11.71
CA LEU A 69 -0.83 -3.27 -11.40
C LEU A 69 -0.60 -2.19 -10.35
N ILE A 70 -1.14 -0.99 -10.54
CA ILE A 70 -0.82 0.15 -9.66
C ILE A 70 -1.46 0.01 -8.28
N ILE A 71 -2.77 -0.28 -8.20
CA ILE A 71 -3.46 -0.45 -6.92
C ILE A 71 -2.82 -1.57 -6.09
N PRO A 72 -2.60 -2.79 -6.62
CA PRO A 72 -1.98 -3.87 -5.85
C PRO A 72 -0.54 -3.56 -5.44
N THR A 73 0.23 -2.87 -6.28
CA THR A 73 1.62 -2.50 -5.94
C THR A 73 1.66 -1.55 -4.75
N ILE A 74 0.79 -0.55 -4.73
CA ILE A 74 0.76 0.43 -3.64
C ILE A 74 0.12 -0.17 -2.39
N GLU A 75 -0.95 -0.95 -2.54
CA GLU A 75 -1.56 -1.69 -1.43
C GLU A 75 -0.52 -2.58 -0.76
N TYR A 76 0.27 -3.31 -1.54
CA TYR A 76 1.33 -4.15 -1.03
C TYR A 76 2.44 -3.36 -0.31
N CYS A 77 2.82 -2.19 -0.82
CA CYS A 77 3.74 -1.30 -0.09
C CYS A 77 3.12 -0.75 1.22
N ALA A 78 1.82 -0.44 1.22
CA ALA A 78 1.08 0.08 2.37
C ALA A 78 0.66 -1.02 3.38
N GLN A 79 0.91 -2.30 3.09
CA GLN A 79 0.64 -3.38 4.04
C GLN A 79 1.46 -3.23 5.32
N VAL A 80 2.72 -2.79 5.21
CA VAL A 80 3.63 -2.65 6.36
C VAL A 80 3.60 -1.26 6.97
N THR A 81 3.31 -0.22 6.17
CA THR A 81 3.26 1.16 6.63
C THR A 81 1.87 1.76 6.44
N ILE A 82 1.28 2.30 7.51
CA ILE A 82 0.02 3.06 7.42
C ILE A 82 0.34 4.45 6.86
N LEU A 83 -0.16 4.72 5.66
CA LEU A 83 -0.07 6.02 4.99
C LEU A 83 -1.24 6.91 5.38
N ASN A 84 -1.00 8.21 5.53
CA ASN A 84 -2.06 9.21 5.68
C ASN A 84 -2.64 9.65 4.32
N ASP A 85 -3.78 10.33 4.34
CA ASP A 85 -4.47 10.73 3.11
C ASP A 85 -3.63 11.65 2.22
N ARG A 86 -2.80 12.53 2.81
CA ARG A 86 -1.92 13.42 2.03
C ARG A 86 -0.82 12.63 1.32
N GLU A 87 -0.29 11.60 1.97
CA GLU A 87 0.70 10.70 1.39
C GLU A 87 0.09 9.90 0.24
N CYS A 88 -1.11 9.32 0.44
CA CYS A 88 -1.89 8.65 -0.59
C CYS A 88 -2.15 9.57 -1.79
N GLU A 89 -2.60 10.80 -1.56
CA GLU A 89 -2.82 11.81 -2.60
C GLU A 89 -1.52 12.19 -3.33
N SER A 90 -0.40 12.27 -2.61
CA SER A 90 0.91 12.53 -3.22
C SER A 90 1.36 11.42 -4.16
N ILE A 91 0.92 10.17 -3.92
CA ILE A 91 1.17 9.02 -4.80
C ILE A 91 0.18 9.00 -5.98
N MET A 92 -1.10 9.29 -5.76
CA MET A 92 -2.16 9.21 -6.78
C MET A 92 -2.20 10.41 -7.73
N SER A 93 -1.82 11.60 -7.28
CA SER A 93 -1.95 12.82 -8.10
C SER A 93 -1.15 12.82 -9.41
N PRO A 94 0.12 12.35 -9.47
CA PRO A 94 0.85 12.25 -10.75
C PRO A 94 0.18 11.26 -11.70
N PHE A 95 -0.40 10.20 -11.13
CA PHE A 95 -1.16 9.20 -11.86
C PHE A 95 -2.43 9.79 -12.47
N ARG A 96 -3.31 10.42 -11.68
CA ARG A 96 -4.55 11.05 -12.18
C ARG A 96 -4.26 12.09 -13.26
N ARG A 97 -3.14 12.81 -13.13
CA ARG A 97 -2.64 13.74 -14.16
C ARG A 97 -2.26 13.02 -15.45
N ALA A 98 -1.49 11.93 -15.36
CA ALA A 98 -1.13 11.12 -16.51
C ALA A 98 -2.37 10.51 -17.19
N PHE A 99 -3.33 10.03 -16.41
CA PHE A 99 -4.61 9.51 -16.89
C PHE A 99 -5.37 10.54 -17.72
N ARG A 100 -5.62 11.73 -17.16
CA ARG A 100 -6.30 12.83 -17.88
C ARG A 100 -5.57 13.19 -19.17
N LYS A 101 -4.23 13.32 -19.12
CA LYS A 101 -3.43 13.65 -20.30
C LYS A 101 -3.52 12.58 -21.38
N LYS A 102 -3.51 11.30 -21.00
CA LYS A 102 -3.56 10.18 -21.94
C LYS A 102 -4.87 10.11 -22.68
N LEU A 103 -5.98 10.36 -21.99
CA LEU A 103 -7.33 10.38 -22.55
C LEU A 103 -7.73 11.72 -23.15
N ARG A 104 -6.81 12.70 -23.17
CA ARG A 104 -7.04 14.06 -23.68
C ARG A 104 -8.20 14.78 -22.96
N PHE A 105 -8.43 14.44 -21.69
CA PHE A 105 -9.40 15.11 -20.84
C PHE A 105 -8.89 16.46 -20.34
N SER A 106 -9.83 17.34 -19.99
CA SER A 106 -9.54 18.61 -19.33
C SER A 106 -8.82 18.38 -18.00
N TRP A 107 -7.86 19.25 -17.68
CA TRP A 107 -7.21 19.27 -16.38
C TRP A 107 -8.20 19.43 -15.22
N ARG A 108 -9.32 20.16 -15.45
CA ARG A 108 -10.37 20.43 -14.46
C ARG A 108 -11.37 19.29 -14.28
N MET A 109 -11.21 18.18 -15.01
CA MET A 109 -12.12 17.04 -14.90
C MET A 109 -12.15 16.52 -13.45
N PRO A 110 -13.34 16.43 -12.82
CA PRO A 110 -13.48 15.95 -11.45
C PRO A 110 -12.84 14.58 -11.26
N THR A 111 -12.10 14.41 -10.15
CA THR A 111 -11.52 13.11 -9.78
C THR A 111 -12.59 12.04 -9.58
N ALA A 112 -13.82 12.45 -9.18
CA ALA A 112 -14.97 11.57 -9.06
C ALA A 112 -15.23 10.74 -10.33
N ILE A 113 -15.03 11.29 -11.53
CA ILE A 113 -15.22 10.56 -12.80
C ILE A 113 -14.22 9.41 -12.96
N ILE A 114 -12.99 9.61 -12.47
CA ILE A 114 -11.93 8.58 -12.49
C ILE A 114 -12.27 7.46 -11.51
N ASN A 115 -12.77 7.82 -10.33
CA ASN A 115 -13.05 6.88 -9.26
C ASN A 115 -14.42 6.19 -9.41
N HIS A 116 -15.34 6.77 -10.18
CA HIS A 116 -16.71 6.27 -10.30
C HIS A 116 -16.75 4.84 -10.87
N ASN A 117 -17.46 3.95 -10.19
CA ASN A 117 -17.56 2.53 -10.53
C ASN A 117 -18.14 2.26 -11.92
N LEU A 118 -19.08 3.08 -12.40
CA LEU A 118 -19.70 2.96 -13.73
C LEU A 118 -18.81 3.44 -14.88
N ILE A 119 -17.67 4.09 -14.60
CA ILE A 119 -16.82 4.70 -15.63
C ILE A 119 -15.47 3.99 -15.65
N TYR A 120 -14.53 4.44 -14.83
CA TYR A 120 -13.17 3.87 -14.79
C TYR A 120 -12.91 3.05 -13.53
N ASN A 121 -13.75 3.16 -12.49
CA ASN A 121 -13.65 2.34 -11.27
C ASN A 121 -12.21 2.27 -10.72
N ILE A 122 -11.49 3.38 -10.75
CA ILE A 122 -10.13 3.42 -10.22
C ILE A 122 -10.25 3.66 -8.73
N LYS A 123 -9.89 2.65 -7.95
CA LYS A 123 -10.00 2.71 -6.49
C LYS A 123 -9.09 3.79 -5.91
N ASP A 124 -9.57 4.47 -4.87
CA ASP A 124 -8.72 5.32 -4.06
C ASP A 124 -7.84 4.46 -3.14
N ILE A 125 -6.58 4.88 -2.94
CA ILE A 125 -5.64 4.14 -2.09
C ILE A 125 -6.02 4.25 -0.62
N ALA A 126 -6.47 5.43 -0.17
CA ALA A 126 -6.84 5.65 1.22
C ALA A 126 -8.05 4.79 1.57
N ASP A 127 -9.08 4.80 0.72
CA ASP A 127 -10.27 3.96 0.88
C ASP A 127 -9.93 2.47 0.88
N ASN A 128 -9.10 2.03 -0.08
CA ASN A 128 -8.71 0.63 -0.19
C ASN A 128 -7.85 0.18 1.01
N GLN A 129 -6.94 1.04 1.50
CA GLN A 129 -6.16 0.79 2.71
C GLN A 129 -7.07 0.67 3.93
N LEU A 130 -8.00 1.60 4.12
CA LEU A 130 -8.94 1.58 5.23
C LEU A 130 -9.79 0.29 5.21
N GLN A 131 -10.29 -0.07 4.03
CA GLN A 131 -11.06 -1.31 3.83
C GLN A 131 -10.23 -2.55 4.16
N ALA A 132 -9.00 -2.66 3.64
CA ALA A 132 -8.13 -3.80 3.86
C ALA A 132 -7.75 -3.95 5.35
N LYS A 133 -7.39 -2.85 6.02
CA LYS A 133 -7.03 -2.86 7.46
C LYS A 133 -8.23 -3.22 8.33
N SER A 134 -9.41 -2.66 8.03
CA SER A 134 -10.66 -2.98 8.74
C SER A 134 -11.04 -4.45 8.57
N THR A 135 -10.91 -4.98 7.36
CA THR A 135 -11.20 -6.39 7.05
C THR A 135 -10.23 -7.31 7.79
N ASN A 136 -8.93 -7.03 7.74
CA ASN A 136 -7.92 -7.83 8.44
C ASN A 136 -8.13 -7.81 9.95
N PHE A 137 -8.50 -6.65 10.52
CA PHE A 137 -8.82 -6.54 11.94
C PHE A 137 -10.04 -7.39 12.32
N LEU A 138 -11.11 -7.34 11.51
CA LEU A 138 -12.30 -8.17 11.74
C LEU A 138 -11.99 -9.67 11.67
N ILE A 139 -11.17 -10.08 10.69
CA ILE A 139 -10.71 -11.47 10.58
C ILE A 139 -9.93 -11.89 11.83
N GLN A 140 -9.02 -11.05 12.33
CA GLN A 140 -8.26 -11.33 13.54
C GLN A 140 -9.13 -11.40 14.80
N LEU A 141 -10.18 -10.59 14.89
CA LEU A 141 -11.12 -10.63 16.01
C LEU A 141 -11.94 -11.93 16.04
N ASN A 142 -12.36 -12.38 14.86
CA ASN A 142 -13.15 -13.59 14.70
C ASN A 142 -12.30 -14.88 14.71
N ASP A 143 -10.97 -14.75 14.74
CA ASP A 143 -10.07 -15.89 14.82
C ASP A 143 -10.19 -16.60 16.20
N THR A 144 -10.47 -17.89 16.15
CA THR A 144 -10.55 -18.76 17.34
C THR A 144 -9.16 -19.28 17.78
N GLY A 145 -8.14 -19.09 16.93
CA GLY A 145 -6.76 -19.47 17.19
C GLY A 145 -6.04 -18.59 18.22
N LEU A 146 -4.74 -18.84 18.38
CA LEU A 146 -3.88 -18.11 19.33
C LEU A 146 -3.86 -16.61 19.04
N LEU A 147 -3.81 -16.23 17.76
CA LEU A 147 -3.70 -14.85 17.33
C LEU A 147 -4.96 -14.04 17.69
N GLY A 148 -6.14 -14.60 17.47
CA GLY A 148 -7.39 -13.98 17.92
C GLY A 148 -7.56 -13.95 19.44
N LYS A 149 -7.00 -14.90 20.19
CA LYS A 149 -6.98 -14.85 21.67
C LYS A 149 -6.08 -13.70 22.17
N LEU A 150 -4.88 -13.56 21.64
CA LEU A 150 -3.96 -12.47 21.97
C LEU A 150 -4.58 -11.11 21.65
N ARG A 151 -5.17 -10.96 20.46
CA ARG A 151 -5.83 -9.73 20.02
C ARG A 151 -6.95 -9.28 20.98
N ARG A 152 -7.78 -10.22 21.43
CA ARG A 152 -8.87 -9.96 22.40
C ARG A 152 -8.33 -9.58 23.77
N SER A 153 -7.28 -10.25 24.23
CA SER A 153 -6.61 -9.90 25.50
C SER A 153 -6.03 -8.49 25.47
N ASP A 154 -5.36 -8.10 24.38
CA ASP A 154 -4.83 -6.74 24.21
C ASP A 154 -5.95 -5.70 24.26
N LEU A 155 -7.06 -5.93 23.53
CA LEU A 155 -8.22 -5.03 23.51
C LEU A 155 -8.87 -4.87 24.89
N ASN A 156 -9.01 -5.96 25.63
CA ASN A 156 -9.53 -5.92 27.00
C ASN A 156 -8.60 -5.09 27.89
N ASN A 157 -7.29 -5.22 27.75
CA ASN A 157 -6.31 -4.45 28.51
C ASN A 157 -6.39 -2.94 28.19
N TYR A 158 -6.60 -2.57 26.92
CA TYR A 158 -6.84 -1.18 26.53
C TYR A 158 -8.15 -0.63 27.14
N ASN A 159 -9.24 -1.39 27.11
CA ASN A 159 -10.53 -0.97 27.68
C ASN A 159 -10.45 -0.77 29.19
N ILE A 160 -9.72 -1.65 29.91
CA ILE A 160 -9.49 -1.52 31.35
C ILE A 160 -8.69 -0.25 31.67
N ASN A 161 -7.62 0.04 30.90
CA ASN A 161 -6.79 1.23 31.09
C ASN A 161 -7.46 2.55 30.71
N PHE A 162 -8.41 2.52 29.77
CA PHE A 162 -9.24 3.69 29.47
C PHE A 162 -10.33 3.88 30.52
N GLY A 163 -10.97 2.81 30.99
CA GLY A 163 -11.97 2.87 32.05
C GLY A 163 -11.41 3.38 33.38
N SER A 164 -10.17 3.02 33.73
CA SER A 164 -9.51 3.50 34.95
C SER A 164 -8.99 4.95 34.88
N LYS A 165 -8.93 5.55 33.68
CA LYS A 165 -8.56 6.97 33.48
C LYS A 165 -9.76 7.92 33.50
N ILE A 166 -10.98 7.39 33.46
CA ILE A 166 -12.23 8.16 33.43
C ILE A 166 -12.89 8.20 34.83
N ILE A 167 -12.32 7.51 35.82
CA ILE A 167 -12.74 7.52 37.23
C ILE A 167 -11.73 8.34 38.04
#